data_AF-A0A6N2WPQ9-F1
#
_entry.id   AF-A0A6N2WPQ9-F1
#
_cell.length_a   1.000
_cell.length_b   1.000
_cell.length_c   1.000
_cell.angle_alpha   90.00
_cell.angle_beta   90.00
_cell.angle_gamma   90.00
#
_symmetry.space_group_name_H-M   'P 1'
#
loop_
_entity.id
_entity.type
_entity.pdbx_description
1 polymer ?
#
loop_
_entity_poly.entity_id
_entity_poly.type
_entity_poly.pdbx_seq_one_letter_code
_entity_poly.pdbx_strand_id
1 'polypeptide(L)'
;MTLSNKTTANKLLCIRDQLYLIILKIHMECDSANDLLIQYEKTLKELDEIYQSAPNTTDKAVKLARKALNVSKDNTFTEDEINAFLPDELRMEGKYE
;
A
#
# COMPACT_ATOMS: atom_id res chain seq x y z
N MET A 1 13.65 -4.82 14.54
CA MET A 1 12.35 -5.21 13.96
C MET A 1 11.90 -4.26 12.85
N THR A 2 12.10 -2.94 12.97
CA THR A 2 11.70 -1.92 11.97
C THR A 2 12.41 -2.03 10.61
N LEU A 3 13.72 -2.36 10.61
CA LEU A 3 14.48 -2.49 9.36
C LEU A 3 14.00 -3.65 8.47
N SER A 4 13.61 -4.77 9.07
CA SER A 4 13.10 -5.94 8.34
C SER A 4 11.74 -5.65 7.68
N ASN A 5 10.81 -5.03 8.41
CA ASN A 5 9.52 -4.58 7.87
C ASN A 5 9.69 -3.61 6.69
N LYS A 6 10.61 -2.63 6.82
CA LYS A 6 10.90 -1.66 5.76
C LYS A 6 11.45 -2.36 4.51
N THR A 7 12.36 -3.31 4.69
CA THR A 7 12.90 -4.09 3.57
C THR A 7 11.83 -4.93 2.88
N THR A 8 10.95 -5.59 3.64
CA THR A 8 9.82 -6.33 3.06
C THR A 8 8.88 -5.41 2.28
N ALA A 9 8.54 -4.23 2.82
CA ALA A 9 7.71 -3.26 2.12
C ALA A 9 8.33 -2.79 0.80
N ASN A 10 9.63 -2.50 0.78
CA ASN A 10 10.34 -2.13 -0.45
C ASN A 10 10.33 -3.27 -1.49
N LYS A 11 10.50 -4.52 -1.06
CA LYS A 11 10.41 -5.68 -1.95
C LYS A 11 9.01 -5.83 -2.56
N LEU A 12 7.96 -5.63 -1.76
CA LEU A 12 6.57 -5.65 -2.26
C LEU A 12 6.31 -4.53 -3.28
N LEU A 13 6.90 -3.34 -3.10
CA LEU A 13 6.83 -2.27 -4.10
C LEU A 13 7.48 -2.69 -5.42
N CYS A 14 8.64 -3.36 -5.37
CA CYS A 14 9.27 -3.88 -6.58
C CYS A 14 8.38 -4.89 -7.32
N ILE A 15 7.73 -5.82 -6.60
CA ILE A 15 6.79 -6.78 -7.20
C ILE A 15 5.61 -6.06 -7.86
N ARG A 16 5.04 -5.04 -7.18
CA ARG A 16 3.95 -4.24 -7.75
C ARG A 16 4.38 -3.58 -9.06
N ASP A 17 5.58 -3.01 -9.10
CA ASP A 17 6.09 -2.33 -10.30
C ASP A 17 6.37 -3.33 -11.43
N GLN A 18 6.82 -4.56 -11.12
CA GLN A 18 6.93 -5.66 -12.10
C GLN A 18 5.56 -6.07 -12.67
N LEU A 19 4.52 -6.17 -11.83
CA LEU A 19 3.16 -6.48 -12.29
C LEU A 19 2.62 -5.39 -13.22
N TYR A 20 2.86 -4.11 -12.91
CA TYR A 20 2.51 -3.01 -13.81
C TYR A 20 3.23 -3.12 -15.16
N LEU A 21 4.50 -3.52 -15.18
CA LEU A 21 5.24 -3.74 -16.41
C LEU A 21 4.66 -4.88 -17.25
N ILE A 22 4.20 -5.97 -16.62
CA ILE A 22 3.50 -7.07 -17.32
C ILE A 22 2.19 -6.56 -17.92
N ILE A 23 1.38 -5.79 -17.18
CA ILE A 23 0.14 -5.19 -17.68
C ILE A 23 0.44 -4.26 -18.87
N LEU A 24 1.47 -3.43 -18.76
CA LEU A 24 1.89 -2.55 -19.85
C LEU A 24 2.28 -3.35 -21.10
N LYS A 25 3.04 -4.43 -20.95
CA LYS A 25 3.43 -5.31 -22.06
C LYS A 25 2.23 -5.97 -22.74
N ILE A 26 1.20 -6.35 -21.97
CA ILE A 26 -0.07 -6.85 -22.51
C ILE A 26 -0.73 -5.77 -23.38
N HIS A 27 -0.82 -4.54 -22.88
CA HIS A 27 -1.40 -3.43 -23.64
C HIS A 27 -0.59 -3.04 -24.90
N MET A 28 0.73 -3.25 -24.88
CA MET A 28 1.60 -2.96 -26.02
C MET A 28 1.73 -4.11 -27.02
N GLU A 29 1.12 -5.27 -26.75
CA GLU A 29 1.19 -6.49 -27.58
C GLU A 29 2.63 -6.90 -27.97
N CYS A 30 3.61 -6.58 -27.11
CA CYS A 30 5.03 -6.72 -27.42
C CYS A 30 5.58 -8.14 -27.22
N ASP A 31 5.05 -8.87 -26.24
CA ASP A 31 5.52 -10.20 -25.86
C ASP A 31 4.47 -11.25 -26.21
N SER A 32 4.90 -12.49 -26.46
CA SER A 32 3.97 -13.60 -26.64
C SER A 32 3.23 -13.91 -25.34
N ALA A 33 2.00 -14.42 -25.45
CA ALA A 33 1.21 -14.80 -24.27
C ALA A 33 1.95 -15.81 -23.37
N ASN A 34 2.77 -16.69 -23.95
CA ASN A 34 3.52 -17.69 -23.20
C ASN A 34 4.68 -17.05 -22.39
N ASP A 35 5.37 -16.07 -22.97
CA ASP A 35 6.44 -15.34 -22.30
C ASP A 35 5.92 -14.48 -21.14
N LEU A 36 4.74 -13.88 -21.31
CA LEU A 36 4.05 -13.14 -20.26
C LEU A 36 3.63 -14.05 -19.11
N LEU A 37 3.16 -15.26 -19.41
CA LEU A 37 2.74 -16.24 -18.41
C LEU A 37 3.93 -16.72 -17.58
N ILE A 38 5.08 -17.01 -18.22
CA ILE A 38 6.33 -17.37 -17.53
C ILE A 38 6.80 -16.22 -16.62
N GLN A 39 6.76 -14.98 -17.10
CA GLN A 39 7.11 -13.80 -16.29
C GLN A 39 6.18 -13.67 -15.08
N TYR A 40 4.88 -13.86 -15.27
CA TYR A 40 3.88 -13.77 -14.21
C TYR A 40 4.07 -14.86 -13.13
N GLU A 41 4.27 -16.12 -13.53
CA GLU A 41 4.54 -17.22 -12.59
C GLU A 41 5.82 -16.98 -11.78
N LYS A 42 6.85 -16.42 -12.41
CA LYS A 42 8.09 -16.05 -11.72
C LYS A 42 7.83 -14.96 -10.68
N THR A 43 7.12 -13.90 -11.05
CA THR A 43 6.75 -12.81 -10.12
C THR A 43 5.91 -13.34 -8.95
N LEU A 44 5.01 -14.29 -9.18
CA LEU A 44 4.24 -14.93 -8.10
C LEU A 44 5.12 -15.74 -7.15
N LYS A 45 6.09 -16.51 -7.65
CA LYS A 45 7.05 -17.21 -6.78
C LYS A 45 7.86 -16.26 -5.92
N GLU A 46 8.37 -15.17 -6.51
CA GLU A 46 9.11 -14.14 -5.76
C GLU A 46 8.22 -13.50 -4.69
N LEU A 47 6.94 -13.27 -4.98
CA LEU A 47 5.97 -12.74 -4.03
C LEU A 47 5.74 -13.68 -2.84
N ASP A 48 5.56 -14.98 -3.09
CA ASP A 48 5.39 -15.98 -2.04
C ASP A 48 6.61 -16.05 -1.12
N GLU A 49 7.83 -16.00 -1.67
CA GLU A 49 9.07 -15.95 -0.88
C GLU A 49 9.16 -14.68 0.00
N ILE A 50 8.69 -13.54 -0.51
CA ILE A 50 8.64 -12.29 0.25
C ILE A 50 7.66 -12.42 1.42
N TYR A 51 6.49 -13.02 1.20
CA TYR A 51 5.51 -13.24 2.27
C TYR A 51 6.00 -14.24 3.31
N GLN A 52 6.67 -15.33 2.90
CA GLN A 52 7.25 -16.30 3.83
C GLN A 52 8.36 -15.70 4.70
N SER A 53 9.15 -14.77 4.14
CA SER A 53 10.23 -14.09 4.86
C SER A 53 9.77 -12.82 5.60
N ALA A 54 8.49 -12.44 5.47
CA ALA A 54 7.96 -11.23 6.08
C ALA A 54 7.90 -11.38 7.62
N PRO A 55 8.46 -10.43 8.38
CA PRO A 55 8.35 -10.45 9.83
C PRO A 55 6.90 -10.16 10.26
N ASN A 56 6.37 -10.98 11.17
CA ASN A 56 5.03 -10.75 11.73
C ASN A 56 5.00 -9.48 12.58
N THR A 57 3.97 -8.65 12.37
CA THR A 57 3.71 -7.53 13.25
C THR A 57 3.01 -8.05 14.51
N THR A 58 3.54 -7.70 15.69
CA THR A 58 2.98 -8.12 16.98
C THR A 58 1.99 -7.08 17.51
N ASP A 59 1.01 -7.51 18.31
CA ASP A 59 0.03 -6.62 18.94
C ASP A 59 0.68 -5.50 19.77
N LYS A 60 1.84 -5.77 20.37
CA LYS A 60 2.61 -4.77 21.10
C LYS A 60 3.15 -3.69 20.17
N ALA A 61 3.66 -4.07 18.99
CA ALA A 61 4.11 -3.12 17.98
C ALA A 61 2.95 -2.28 17.43
N VAL A 62 1.78 -2.89 17.20
CA VAL A 62 0.57 -2.16 16.76
C VAL A 62 0.13 -1.14 17.81
N LYS A 63 0.08 -1.51 19.09
CA LYS A 63 -0.30 -0.58 20.18
C LYS A 63 0.67 0.61 20.29
N LEU A 64 1.97 0.37 20.13
CA LEU A 64 2.98 1.43 20.15
C LEU A 64 2.84 2.37 18.95
N ALA A 65 2.66 1.81 17.74
CA ALA A 65 2.43 2.60 16.52
C ALA A 65 1.16 3.44 16.63
N ARG A 66 0.05 2.87 17.13
CA ARG A 66 -1.21 3.59 17.34
C ARG A 66 -1.05 4.74 18.31
N LYS A 67 -0.29 4.55 19.40
CA LYS A 67 -0.01 5.62 20.36
C LYS A 67 0.81 6.74 19.71
N ALA A 68 1.83 6.40 18.93
CA ALA A 68 2.62 7.39 18.21
C ALA A 68 1.78 8.18 17.18
N LEU A 69 0.99 7.48 16.35
CA LEU A 69 0.11 8.10 15.34
C LEU A 69 -0.94 9.02 15.94
N ASN A 70 -1.55 8.64 17.07
CA ASN A 70 -2.53 9.48 17.76
C ASN A 70 -1.89 10.74 18.39
N VAL A 71 -0.58 10.72 18.65
CA VAL A 71 0.16 11.86 19.21
C VAL A 71 0.70 12.76 18.10
N SER A 72 1.28 12.19 17.04
CA SER A 72 1.79 12.96 15.90
C SER A 72 0.68 13.52 15.01
N LYS A 73 -0.53 12.97 15.11
CA LYS A 73 -1.68 13.28 14.27
C LYS A 73 -1.44 13.05 12.77
N ASP A 74 -0.45 12.24 12.39
CA ASP A 74 0.01 12.05 11.00
C ASP A 74 -1.05 11.52 10.00
N ASN A 75 -2.26 11.15 10.45
CA ASN A 75 -3.41 10.79 9.60
C ASN A 75 -4.74 11.29 10.18
N THR A 76 -4.70 12.35 10.98
CA THR A 76 -5.90 12.98 11.55
C THR A 76 -6.05 14.33 10.91
N PHE A 77 -7.13 14.50 10.16
CA PHE A 77 -7.53 15.78 9.60
C PHE A 77 -8.39 16.51 10.61
N THR A 78 -8.18 17.81 10.72
CA THR A 78 -9.11 18.71 11.39
C THR A 78 -10.43 18.78 10.63
N GLU A 79 -11.52 19.13 11.32
CA GLU A 79 -12.83 19.28 10.65
C GLU A 79 -12.77 20.30 9.52
N ASP A 80 -11.98 21.36 9.68
CA ASP A 80 -11.73 22.38 8.65
C ASP A 80 -11.01 21.79 7.42
N GLU A 81 -9.97 20.97 7.61
CA GLU A 81 -9.29 20.27 6.52
C GLU A 81 -10.26 19.30 5.81
N ILE A 82 -11.06 18.54 6.55
CA ILE A 82 -12.08 17.64 5.99
C ILE A 82 -13.09 18.43 5.15
N ASN A 83 -13.59 19.55 5.67
CA ASN A 83 -14.54 20.41 4.96
C ASN A 83 -13.94 21.01 3.68
N ALA A 84 -12.66 21.36 3.69
CA ALA A 84 -11.95 21.85 2.49
C ALA A 84 -11.85 20.79 1.38
N PHE A 85 -11.81 19.50 1.73
CA PHE A 85 -11.80 18.39 0.77
C PHE A 85 -13.20 17.93 0.32
N LEU A 86 -14.26 18.37 0.99
CA LEU A 86 -15.63 17.97 0.66
C LEU A 86 -16.32 19.01 -0.25
N PRO A 87 -17.16 18.55 -1.20
CA PRO A 87 -18.11 19.42 -1.91
C PRO A 87 -19.02 20.15 -0.93
N ASP A 88 -19.50 21.34 -1.29
CA ASP A 88 -20.29 22.22 -0.40
C ASP A 88 -21.47 21.50 0.26
N GLU A 89 -22.13 20.59 -0.46
CA GLU A 89 -23.27 19.79 0.00
C GLU A 89 -22.94 18.79 1.14
N LEU A 90 -21.68 18.44 1.31
CA LEU A 90 -21.20 17.45 2.27
C LEU A 90 -20.38 18.07 3.41
N ARG A 91 -20.16 19.38 3.39
CA ARG A 91 -19.48 20.08 4.49
C ARG A 91 -20.32 20.04 5.76
N MET A 92 -19.65 19.86 6.89
CA MET A 92 -20.28 19.74 8.21
C MET A 92 -20.64 21.10 8.82
N GLU A 93 -20.34 22.22 8.14
CA GLU A 93 -20.52 23.61 8.61
C GLU A 93 -21.98 24.08 8.80
N GLY A 94 -22.97 23.19 8.80
CA GLY A 94 -24.38 23.55 8.94
C GLY A 94 -25.27 22.59 9.74
N LYS A 95 -24.71 21.64 10.49
CA LYS A 95 -25.50 20.62 11.22
C LYS A 95 -25.56 20.79 12.75
N TYR A 96 -25.09 21.91 13.28
CA TYR A 96 -25.25 22.26 14.68
C TYR A 96 -25.94 23.62 14.81
N GLU A 97 -27.25 23.63 14.54
CA GLU A 97 -28.19 24.59 15.16
C GLU A 97 -28.95 23.88 16.28
#